data_AF-A0A254S006-F1
#
_entry.id   AF-A0A254S006-F1
#
_cell.length_a   1.000
_cell.length_b   1.000
_cell.length_c   1.000
_cell.angle_alpha   90.00
_cell.angle_beta   90.00
_cell.angle_gamma   90.00
#
_symmetry.space_group_name_H-M   'P 1'
#
loop_
_entity.id
_entity.type
_entity.pdbx_description
1 polymer ?
#
loop_
_entity_poly.entity_id
_entity_poly.type
_entity_poly.pdbx_seq_one_letter_code
_entity_poly.pdbx_strand_id
1 'polypeptide(L)' 'MMKVISYKIPGPLGETTVQVKNGRARIVESPCPNKICIRQGFAKPLVCLPNKIIVDVEDSEGFDAVAR' A
#
# COMPACT_ATOMS: atom_id res chain seq x y z
N MET A 1 19.30 -9.20 5.02
CA MET A 1 17.90 -9.57 5.31
C MET A 1 16.99 -8.41 4.88
N MET A 2 16.00 -8.64 4.01
CA MET A 2 15.08 -7.59 3.56
C MET A 2 14.00 -7.33 4.63
N LYS A 3 13.91 -6.11 5.14
CA LYS A 3 12.93 -5.71 6.16
C LYS A 3 11.55 -5.51 5.53
N VAL A 4 10.52 -6.08 6.13
CA VAL A 4 9.11 -5.81 5.81
C VAL A 4 8.54 -4.97 6.93
N ILE A 5 7.88 -3.87 6.59
CA ILE A 5 7.17 -3.02 7.54
C ILE A 5 5.68 -3.24 7.36
N SER A 6 4.93 -3.33 8.46
CA SER A 6 3.48 -3.56 8.45
C SER A 6 2.76 -2.37 9.07
N TYR A 7 1.70 -1.91 8.38
CA TYR A 7 0.84 -0.80 8.82
C TYR A 7 -0.61 -1.27 8.90
N LYS A 8 -1.33 -0.76 9.90
CA LYS A 8 -2.78 -0.94 10.05
C LYS A 8 -3.46 0.37 9.71
N ILE A 9 -4.34 0.33 8.71
CA ILE A 9 -5.00 1.52 8.17
C ILE A 9 -6.51 1.35 8.35
N PRO A 10 -7.18 2.24 9.09
CA PRO A 10 -8.63 2.19 9.22
C PRO A 10 -9.30 2.61 7.90
N GLY A 11 -10.41 1.95 7.55
CA GLY A 11 -11.27 2.31 6.42
C GLY A 11 -12.75 2.10 6.74
N PRO A 12 -13.68 2.51 5.86
CA PRO A 12 -15.13 2.43 6.10
C PRO A 12 -15.68 1.03 6.41
N LEU A 13 -15.04 -0.05 5.96
CA LEU A 13 -15.47 -1.42 6.27
C LEU A 13 -14.67 -2.05 7.43
N GLY A 14 -13.68 -1.34 7.97
CA GLY A 14 -12.80 -1.79 9.04
C GLY A 14 -11.31 -1.68 8.69
N GLU A 15 -10.47 -2.24 9.55
CA GLU A 15 -9.02 -2.16 9.46
C GLU A 15 -8.46 -2.96 8.28
N THR A 16 -7.48 -2.40 7.57
CA THR A 16 -6.74 -3.05 6.48
C THR A 16 -5.25 -3.09 6.82
N THR A 17 -4.63 -4.26 6.73
CA THR A 17 -3.19 -4.46 7.02
C THR A 17 -2.38 -4.41 5.72
N VAL A 18 -1.48 -3.44 5.62
CA VAL A 18 -0.58 -3.21 4.48
C VAL A 18 0.85 -3.59 4.86
N GLN A 19 1.55 -4.28 3.97
CA GLN A 19 2.98 -4.58 4.10
C GLN A 19 3.77 -3.88 3.00
N VAL A 20 4.87 -3.22 3.38
CA VAL A 20 5.78 -2.54 2.46
C VAL A 20 7.12 -3.26 2.44
N LYS A 21 7.63 -3.52 1.24
CA LYS A 21 8.92 -4.17 0.98
C LYS A 21 9.49 -3.70 -0.35
N ASN A 22 10.75 -3.23 -0.35
CA ASN A 22 11.51 -2.87 -1.56
C ASN A 22 10.73 -1.95 -2.53
N GLY A 23 10.25 -0.79 -2.05
CA GLY A 23 9.53 0.18 -2.89
C GLY A 23 8.14 -0.28 -3.38
N ARG A 24 7.61 -1.39 -2.82
CA ARG A 24 6.29 -1.92 -3.18
C ARG A 24 5.44 -2.20 -1.95
N ALA A 25 4.13 -2.14 -2.11
CA ALA A 25 3.17 -2.46 -1.07
C ALA A 25 2.25 -3.61 -1.46
N ARG A 26 1.76 -4.36 -0.48
CA ARG A 26 0.65 -5.32 -0.64
C ARG A 26 -0.30 -5.24 0.55
N ILE A 27 -1.56 -5.60 0.36
CA ILE A 27 -2.51 -5.78 1.45
C ILE A 27 -2.53 -7.27 1.81
N VAL A 28 -2.36 -7.59 3.08
CA VAL A 28 -2.42 -8.97 3.59
C VAL A 28 -3.74 -9.30 4.28
N GLU A 29 -4.48 -8.27 4.72
CA GLU A 29 -5.76 -8.41 5.38
C GLU A 29 -6.64 -7.19 5.10
N SER A 30 -7.91 -7.40 4.78
CA SER A 30 -8.88 -6.32 4.58
C SER A 30 -10.31 -6.88 4.67
N PRO A 31 -11.28 -6.18 5.26
CA PRO A 31 -12.67 -6.61 5.32
C PRO A 31 -13.44 -6.45 4.00
N CYS A 32 -12.83 -5.91 2.93
CA CYS A 32 -13.50 -5.72 1.65
C CYS A 32 -14.04 -7.05 1.06
N PRO A 33 -15.22 -7.08 0.42
CA PRO A 33 -15.88 -8.34 0.06
C PRO A 33 -15.10 -9.12 -1.01
N ASN A 34 -14.61 -8.41 -2.03
CA ASN A 34 -14.03 -9.05 -3.21
C ASN A 34 -12.57 -9.45 -3.03
N LYS A 35 -11.88 -9.00 -1.98
CA LYS A 35 -10.45 -9.27 -1.67
C LYS A 35 -9.49 -9.06 -2.85
N ILE A 36 -9.85 -8.22 -3.84
CA ILE A 36 -9.05 -7.97 -5.05
C ILE A 36 -7.68 -7.40 -4.67
N CYS A 37 -7.67 -6.44 -3.74
CA CYS A 37 -6.44 -5.81 -3.25
C CYS A 37 -5.46 -6.79 -2.57
N ILE A 38 -5.97 -7.89 -1.98
CA ILE A 38 -5.12 -8.95 -1.40
C ILE A 38 -4.53 -9.80 -2.52
N ARG A 39 -5.37 -10.24 -3.47
CA ARG A 39 -4.94 -11.07 -4.61
C ARG A 39 -3.94 -10.37 -5.52
N GLN A 40 -3.95 -9.04 -5.57
CA GLN A 40 -3.03 -8.24 -6.38
C GLN A 40 -1.55 -8.40 -5.95
N GLY A 41 -1.29 -8.75 -4.68
CA GLY A 41 0.09 -8.91 -4.19
C GLY A 41 0.85 -7.59 -4.12
N PHE A 42 2.17 -7.63 -4.34
CA PHE A 42 3.02 -6.44 -4.31
C PHE A 42 2.83 -5.60 -5.58
N ALA A 43 2.28 -4.40 -5.43
CA ALA A 43 1.97 -3.47 -6.52
C ALA A 43 2.29 -2.01 -6.15
N LYS A 44 2.32 -1.15 -7.17
CA LYS A 44 2.47 0.30 -7.09
C LYS A 44 1.74 0.92 -8.31
N PRO A 45 0.60 1.63 -8.14
CA PRO A 45 -0.13 1.84 -6.89
C PRO A 45 -0.93 0.61 -6.45
N LEU A 46 -1.29 0.57 -5.16
CA LEU A 46 -2.16 -0.43 -4.57
C LEU A 46 -3.46 0.22 -4.10
N VAL A 47 -4.62 -0.32 -4.48
CA VAL A 47 -5.93 0.30 -4.24
C VAL A 47 -6.90 -0.69 -3.59
N CYS A 48 -7.55 -0.27 -2.51
CA CYS A 48 -8.70 -0.96 -1.92
C CYS A 48 -9.90 -0.01 -1.95
N LEU A 49 -10.62 -0.02 -3.08
CA LEU A 49 -11.72 0.90 -3.33
C LEU A 49 -12.83 0.85 -2.26
N PRO A 50 -13.30 -0.33 -1.79
CA PRO A 50 -14.34 -0.37 -0.76
C PRO A 50 -13.90 0.25 0.57
N ASN A 51 -12.60 0.16 0.91
CA ASN A 51 -12.04 0.79 2.10
C ASN A 51 -11.49 2.19 1.86
N LYS A 52 -11.62 2.76 0.65
CA LYS A 52 -11.10 4.08 0.28
C LYS A 52 -9.61 4.26 0.59
N ILE A 53 -8.82 3.21 0.43
CA ILE A 53 -7.36 3.23 0.66
C ILE A 53 -6.65 3.21 -0.69
N ILE A 54 -5.71 4.14 -0.86
CA ILE A 54 -4.73 4.16 -1.94
C ILE A 54 -3.35 4.17 -1.27
N VAL A 55 -2.49 3.25 -1.64
CA VAL A 55 -1.10 3.20 -1.20
C VAL A 55 -0.23 3.40 -2.43
N ASP A 56 0.49 4.51 -2.42
CA ASP A 56 1.60 4.76 -3.34
C ASP A 56 2.90 4.71 -2.53
N VAL A 57 3.93 4.11 -3.11
CA VAL A 57 5.22 3.94 -2.45
C VAL A 57 6.24 4.69 -3.28
N GLU A 58 6.60 5.90 -2.88
CA GLU A 58 7.60 6.68 -3.60
C GLU A 58 8.99 6.06 -3.41
N ASP A 59 9.77 6.03 -4.50
CA ASP A 59 11.18 5.73 -4.42
C ASP A 59 11.88 7.02 -4.01
N SER A 60 12.61 6.99 -2.90
CA SER A 60 13.42 8.13 -2.46
C SER A 60 14.69 8.23 -3.32
N GLU A 61 14.54 8.46 -4.63
CA GLU A 61 15.60 9.09 -5.40
C GLU A 61 15.42 10.59 -5.23
N GLY A 62 16.42 11.25 -4.64
CA GLY A 62 16.36 12.64 -4.23
C GLY A 62 15.91 13.54 -5.37
N PHE A 63 14.74 14.16 -5.22
CA PHE A 63 14.37 15.30 -6.03
C PHE A 63 15.17 16.52 -5.55
N ASP A 64 16.37 16.72 -6.09
CA ASP A 64 16.99 18.05 -6.11
C ASP A 64 16.25 18.87 -7.18
N ALA A 65 15.13 19.49 -6.78
CA ALA A 65 14.42 20.41 -7.64
C ALA A 65 15.26 21.69 -7.81
N VAL A 66 15.99 21.80 -8.92
CA VAL A 66 16.42 23.12 -9.44
C VAL A 66 15.28 23.61 -10.33
N ALA A 67 14.40 24.44 -9.77
CA ALA A 67 13.53 25.29 -10.58
C ALA A 67 14.42 26.35 -11.26
N ARG A 68 14.35 26.42 -12.59
CA ARG A 68 14.98 27.46 -13.40
C ARG A 68 13.97 28.51 -13.79
#